data_AF-A0A258L5P6-F1
#
_entry.id   AF-A0A258L5P6-F1
#
_cell.length_a   1.000
_cell.length_b   1.000
_cell.length_c   1.000
_cell.angle_alpha   90.00
_cell.angle_beta   90.00
_cell.angle_gamma   90.00
#
_symmetry.space_group_name_H-M   'P 1'
#
loop_
_entity.id
_entity.type
_entity.pdbx_description
1 polymer ?
#
loop_
_entity_poly.entity_id
_entity_poly.type
_entity_poly.pdbx_seq_one_letter_code
_entity_poly.pdbx_strand_id
1 'polypeptide(L)'
;MKISIGAVMAVIPMFLLGEISAAHAADPLNDPASIVTLQTENDAYSLPGTDRYYTNGFSLGYVGPTGAVPSPIAALGHTVFGNGSQRLEIDLQQVIYTPVKTQALNPNPEDRPYAGHLTLNGAIIQDTSNTRSVLQASIGVVGPASLGQPVQNDFHLLIGD
;
A
#
# COMPACT_ATOMS: atom_id res chain seq x y z
N MET A 1 50.35 -17.19 -16.83
CA MET A 1 49.93 -17.32 -18.23
C MET A 1 48.80 -16.31 -18.46
N LYS A 2 49.06 -15.26 -19.25
CA LYS A 2 48.08 -14.20 -19.57
C LYS A 2 47.20 -14.71 -20.71
N ILE A 3 45.88 -14.61 -20.57
CA ILE A 3 44.96 -14.66 -21.70
C ILE A 3 43.96 -13.52 -21.53
N SER A 4 44.10 -12.53 -22.40
CA SER A 4 43.17 -11.42 -22.62
C SER A 4 42.26 -11.83 -23.78
N ILE A 5 40.94 -11.77 -23.60
CA ILE A 5 39.97 -11.85 -24.69
C ILE A 5 39.15 -10.57 -24.64
N GLY A 6 39.41 -9.68 -25.60
CA GLY A 6 38.60 -8.50 -25.84
C GLY A 6 37.32 -8.88 -26.56
N ALA A 7 36.17 -8.46 -26.02
CA ALA A 7 34.90 -8.50 -26.72
C ALA A 7 34.61 -7.09 -27.27
N VAL A 8 34.60 -6.96 -28.59
CA VAL A 8 34.10 -5.76 -29.28
C VAL A 8 32.58 -5.92 -29.36
N MET A 9 31.83 -5.13 -28.59
CA MET A 9 30.38 -5.00 -28.78
C MET A 9 30.13 -4.05 -29.95
N ALA A 10 29.68 -4.58 -31.08
CA ALA A 10 29.05 -3.78 -32.12
C ALA A 10 27.58 -3.55 -31.74
N VAL A 11 27.23 -2.31 -31.38
CA VAL A 11 25.84 -1.88 -31.21
C VAL A 11 25.32 -1.47 -32.59
N ILE A 12 24.41 -2.26 -33.16
CA ILE A 12 23.64 -1.85 -34.34
C ILE A 12 22.38 -1.13 -33.84
N PRO A 13 22.20 0.17 -34.10
CA PRO A 13 20.93 0.83 -33.78
C PRO A 13 19.93 0.45 -34.87
N MET A 14 19.06 -0.51 -34.57
CA MET A 14 17.88 -0.77 -35.40
C MET A 14 16.80 0.25 -35.03
N PHE A 15 16.75 1.36 -35.77
CA PHE A 15 15.61 2.28 -35.72
C PHE A 15 14.42 1.67 -36.47
N LEU A 16 13.57 0.96 -35.74
CA LEU A 16 12.21 0.65 -36.19
C LEU A 16 11.33 1.87 -35.92
N LEU A 17 11.19 2.75 -36.92
CA LEU A 17 10.06 3.67 -36.99
C LEU A 17 8.83 2.88 -37.44
N GLY A 18 8.28 2.11 -36.51
CA GLY A 18 6.90 1.65 -36.61
C GLY A 18 6.02 2.66 -35.87
N GLU A 19 5.02 3.22 -36.54
CA GLU A 19 3.94 3.89 -35.82
C GLU A 19 3.26 2.84 -34.93
N ILE A 20 3.57 2.87 -33.64
CA ILE A 20 2.75 2.19 -32.64
C ILE A 20 1.46 2.98 -32.62
N SER A 21 0.51 2.60 -33.47
CA SER A 21 -0.87 2.99 -33.27
C SER A 21 -1.22 2.52 -31.87
N ALA A 22 -1.40 3.46 -30.94
CA ALA A 22 -1.94 3.15 -29.64
C ALA A 22 -3.33 2.60 -29.90
N ALA A 23 -3.43 1.26 -29.97
CA ALA A 23 -4.71 0.60 -29.86
C ALA A 23 -5.33 1.18 -28.59
N HIS A 24 -6.44 1.91 -28.74
CA HIS A 24 -7.26 2.24 -27.59
C HIS A 24 -7.67 0.89 -27.02
N ALA A 25 -6.99 0.47 -25.96
CA ALA A 25 -7.43 -0.67 -25.20
C ALA A 25 -8.89 -0.38 -24.79
N ALA A 26 -9.74 -1.41 -24.78
CA ALA A 26 -11.05 -1.27 -24.19
C ALA A 26 -10.90 -1.13 -22.68
N ASP A 27 -11.86 -0.49 -22.01
CA ASP A 27 -11.90 -0.49 -20.55
C ASP A 27 -11.86 -1.93 -20.02
N PRO A 28 -11.24 -2.17 -18.85
CA PRO A 28 -11.17 -3.51 -18.29
C PRO A 28 -12.57 -4.10 -18.15
N LEU A 29 -12.70 -5.40 -18.46
CA LEU A 29 -13.96 -6.10 -18.30
C LEU A 29 -14.45 -6.00 -16.86
N ASN A 30 -15.77 -5.89 -16.68
CA ASN A 30 -16.38 -5.92 -15.37
C ASN A 30 -16.06 -7.25 -14.68
N ASP A 31 -15.35 -7.16 -13.54
CA ASP A 31 -15.05 -8.31 -12.71
C ASP A 31 -16.06 -8.37 -11.55
N PRO A 32 -16.91 -9.42 -11.50
CA PRO A 32 -17.93 -9.58 -10.48
C PRO A 32 -17.37 -10.05 -9.13
N ALA A 33 -16.08 -10.41 -9.04
CA ALA A 33 -15.48 -10.87 -7.80
C ALA A 33 -15.15 -9.71 -6.85
N SER A 34 -15.14 -9.99 -5.56
CA SER A 34 -14.59 -9.12 -4.53
C SER A 34 -13.21 -9.60 -4.09
N ILE A 35 -12.37 -8.68 -3.62
CA ILE A 35 -11.04 -8.98 -3.07
C ILE A 35 -11.06 -8.68 -1.57
N VAL A 36 -10.58 -9.63 -0.77
CA VAL A 36 -10.28 -9.40 0.66
C VAL A 36 -8.78 -9.51 0.82
N THR A 37 -8.16 -8.46 1.37
CA THR A 37 -6.72 -8.37 1.57
C THR A 37 -6.43 -8.37 3.06
N LEU A 38 -5.53 -9.26 3.48
CA LEU A 38 -4.89 -9.22 4.79
C LEU A 38 -3.41 -8.94 4.57
N GLN A 39 -2.93 -7.83 5.11
CA GLN A 39 -1.53 -7.43 5.02
C GLN A 39 -0.94 -7.25 6.40
N THR A 40 0.25 -7.81 6.60
CA THR A 40 1.03 -7.63 7.83
C THR A 40 2.45 -7.24 7.45
N GLU A 41 3.00 -6.27 8.16
CA GLU A 41 4.37 -5.81 8.05
C GLU A 41 4.97 -5.80 9.44
N ASN A 42 6.20 -6.29 9.56
CA ASN A 42 6.89 -6.33 10.83
C ASN A 42 8.40 -6.26 10.61
N ASP A 43 9.10 -5.49 11.43
CA ASP A 43 10.57 -5.41 11.39
C ASP A 43 11.27 -6.74 11.71
N ALA A 44 10.63 -7.65 12.45
CA ALA A 44 11.12 -9.00 12.69
C ALA A 44 11.21 -9.85 11.41
N TYR A 45 10.57 -9.42 10.31
CA TYR A 45 10.72 -10.07 9.01
C TYR A 45 12.05 -9.73 8.32
N SER A 46 12.73 -8.67 8.76
CA SER A 46 14.03 -8.26 8.21
C SER A 46 15.18 -8.97 8.94
N LEU A 47 16.23 -9.37 8.22
CA LEU A 47 17.44 -9.96 8.81
C LEU A 47 18.69 -9.11 8.49
N PRO A 48 19.37 -8.52 9.49
CA PRO A 48 19.04 -8.53 10.92
C PRO A 48 17.88 -7.58 11.24
N GLY A 49 16.94 -8.00 12.09
CA GLY A 49 15.80 -7.20 12.51
C GLY A 49 16.26 -6.02 13.38
N THR A 50 15.74 -4.83 13.13
CA THR A 50 15.93 -3.68 14.01
C THR A 50 14.57 -3.08 14.33
N ASP A 51 14.12 -3.26 15.57
CA ASP A 51 12.87 -2.69 16.06
C ASP A 51 13.04 -1.19 16.34
N ARG A 52 12.69 -0.36 15.35
CA ARG A 52 12.80 1.10 15.43
C ARG A 52 11.98 1.80 14.35
N TYR A 53 11.44 2.96 14.71
CA TYR A 53 10.70 3.86 13.83
C TYR A 53 9.41 3.25 13.32
N TYR A 54 9.42 2.41 12.29
CA TYR A 54 8.24 1.70 11.80
C TYR A 54 8.39 0.22 12.14
N THR A 55 7.58 -0.23 13.09
CA THR A 55 7.78 -1.53 13.73
C THR A 55 6.79 -2.56 13.25
N ASN A 56 5.52 -2.16 13.12
CA ASN A 56 4.45 -3.06 12.78
C ASN A 56 3.35 -2.33 12.00
N GLY A 57 2.89 -2.96 10.94
CA GLY A 57 1.74 -2.53 10.15
C GLY A 57 0.77 -3.69 9.96
N PHE A 58 -0.51 -3.42 10.17
CA PHE A 58 -1.60 -4.34 9.88
C PHE A 58 -2.63 -3.64 9.00
N SER A 59 -3.12 -4.32 7.97
CA SER A 59 -4.23 -3.83 7.15
C SER A 59 -5.18 -4.97 6.80
N LEU A 60 -6.48 -4.68 6.91
CA LEU A 60 -7.57 -5.52 6.44
C LEU A 60 -8.41 -4.72 5.46
N GLY A 61 -8.31 -5.07 4.19
CA GLY A 61 -8.98 -4.40 3.08
C GLY A 61 -10.06 -5.25 2.43
N TYR A 62 -11.07 -4.58 1.90
CA TYR A 62 -12.09 -5.15 1.03
C TYR A 62 -12.28 -4.26 -0.21
N VAL A 63 -12.20 -4.86 -1.39
CA VAL A 63 -12.54 -4.22 -2.67
C VAL A 63 -13.74 -4.92 -3.28
N GLY A 64 -14.83 -4.19 -3.45
CA GLY A 64 -16.07 -4.70 -4.05
C GLY A 64 -15.96 -4.95 -5.56
N PRO A 65 -16.95 -5.63 -6.17
CA PRO A 65 -17.00 -5.89 -7.60
C PRO A 65 -17.01 -4.61 -8.46
N THR A 66 -16.62 -4.73 -9.73
CA THR A 66 -16.73 -3.63 -10.70
C THR A 66 -18.18 -3.20 -10.90
N GLY A 67 -18.44 -1.90 -10.82
CA GLY A 67 -19.76 -1.29 -10.98
C GLY A 67 -20.67 -1.41 -9.75
N ALA A 68 -20.26 -2.12 -8.70
CA ALA A 68 -21.01 -2.27 -7.45
C ALA A 68 -20.74 -1.12 -6.46
N VAL A 69 -20.77 0.12 -6.95
CA VAL A 69 -20.54 1.33 -6.15
C VAL A 69 -21.86 2.06 -5.91
N PRO A 70 -22.22 2.42 -4.66
CA PRO A 70 -23.45 3.16 -4.38
C PRO A 70 -23.54 4.46 -5.19
N SER A 71 -24.71 4.77 -5.75
CA SER A 71 -24.87 5.83 -6.75
C SER A 71 -24.32 7.20 -6.35
N PRO A 72 -24.46 7.72 -5.11
CA PRO A 72 -23.87 9.00 -4.74
C PRO A 72 -22.34 8.99 -4.79
N ILE A 73 -21.73 7.87 -4.39
CA ILE A 73 -20.28 7.69 -4.40
C ILE A 73 -19.80 7.52 -5.85
N ALA A 74 -20.53 6.76 -6.66
CA ALA A 74 -20.20 6.58 -8.06
C ALA A 74 -20.24 7.91 -8.84
N ALA A 75 -21.28 8.71 -8.58
CA ALA A 75 -21.43 10.05 -9.16
C ALA A 75 -20.27 10.98 -8.77
N LEU A 76 -19.80 10.92 -7.51
CA LEU A 76 -18.61 11.66 -7.07
C LEU A 76 -17.38 11.22 -7.88
N GLY A 77 -17.14 9.91 -7.98
CA GLY A 77 -16.01 9.38 -8.75
C GLY A 77 -16.04 9.83 -10.21
N HIS A 78 -17.21 9.78 -10.85
CA HIS A 78 -17.36 10.23 -12.24
C HIS A 78 -17.22 11.74 -12.40
N THR A 79 -17.62 12.52 -11.41
CA THR A 79 -17.42 13.97 -11.41
C THR A 79 -15.94 14.33 -11.32
N VAL A 80 -15.17 13.57 -10.53
CA VAL A 80 -13.74 13.83 -10.31
C VAL A 80 -12.87 13.27 -11.45
N PHE A 81 -13.19 12.08 -11.96
CA PHE A 81 -12.34 11.32 -12.87
C PHE A 81 -12.91 11.16 -14.29
N GLY A 82 -14.18 11.52 -14.52
CA GLY A 82 -14.87 11.28 -15.79
C GLY A 82 -15.37 9.84 -15.93
N ASN A 83 -15.47 9.35 -17.16
CA ASN A 83 -15.95 7.99 -17.43
C ASN A 83 -14.90 6.93 -17.06
N GLY A 84 -15.36 5.78 -16.59
CA GLY A 84 -14.53 4.62 -16.28
C GLY A 84 -15.27 3.61 -15.41
N SER A 85 -14.71 2.42 -15.29
CA SER A 85 -15.23 1.35 -14.43
C SER A 85 -14.82 1.59 -12.98
N GLN A 86 -15.77 1.64 -12.05
CA GLN A 86 -15.50 1.97 -10.66
C GLN A 86 -15.61 0.77 -9.70
N ARG A 87 -14.82 0.81 -8.64
CA ARG A 87 -14.88 -0.10 -7.48
C ARG A 87 -14.83 0.71 -6.20
N LEU A 88 -15.44 0.18 -5.14
CA LEU A 88 -15.37 0.73 -3.80
C LEU A 88 -14.41 -0.12 -2.96
N GLU A 89 -13.48 0.56 -2.29
CA GLU A 89 -12.57 -0.03 -1.32
C GLU A 89 -12.86 0.49 0.09
N ILE A 90 -12.80 -0.39 1.08
CA ILE A 90 -12.79 -0.06 2.51
C ILE A 90 -11.61 -0.80 3.14
N ASP A 91 -10.77 -0.10 3.88
CA ASP A 91 -9.60 -0.66 4.54
C ASP A 91 -9.47 -0.15 5.98
N LEU A 92 -9.13 -1.05 6.89
CA LEU A 92 -8.76 -0.72 8.27
C LEU A 92 -7.27 -1.00 8.46
N GLN A 93 -6.50 0.07 8.70
CA GLN A 93 -5.06 0.01 8.87
C GLN A 93 -4.62 0.46 10.26
N GLN A 94 -3.75 -0.30 10.90
CA GLN A 94 -3.02 0.11 12.09
C GLN A 94 -1.52 0.13 11.77
N VAL A 95 -0.84 1.23 12.12
CA VAL A 95 0.61 1.31 12.07
C VAL A 95 1.15 1.71 13.45
N ILE A 96 2.29 1.14 13.83
CA ILE A 96 2.91 1.33 15.13
C ILE A 96 4.34 1.82 14.94
N TYR A 97 4.66 2.90 15.65
CA TYR A 97 5.98 3.51 15.68
C TYR A 97 6.61 3.43 17.07
N THR A 98 7.91 3.20 17.09
CA THR A 98 8.72 3.08 18.31
C THR A 98 9.98 3.98 18.25
N PRO A 99 10.51 4.44 19.39
CA PRO A 99 11.86 5.01 19.48
C PRO A 99 12.93 3.97 19.16
N VAL A 100 14.17 4.38 18.92
CA VAL A 100 15.31 3.46 18.74
C VAL A 100 15.54 2.57 19.96
N LYS A 101 15.25 3.08 21.16
CA LYS A 101 15.26 2.31 22.40
C LYS A 101 13.84 1.93 22.78
N THR A 102 13.36 0.82 22.25
CA THR A 102 11.97 0.36 22.35
C THR A 102 11.50 -0.03 23.75
N GLN A 103 12.43 -0.12 24.71
CA GLN A 103 12.15 -0.42 26.13
C GLN A 103 12.37 0.81 27.03
N ALA A 104 12.58 2.00 26.46
CA ALA A 104 12.76 3.21 27.25
C ALA A 104 11.43 3.64 27.87
N LEU A 105 11.37 3.68 29.21
CA LEU A 105 10.25 4.25 29.99
C LEU A 105 9.96 5.70 29.61
N ASN A 106 11.03 6.50 29.51
CA ASN A 106 10.99 7.89 29.03
C ASN A 106 11.82 7.96 27.73
N PRO A 107 11.17 7.96 26.56
CA PRO A 107 11.89 8.05 25.29
C PRO A 107 12.60 9.40 25.17
N ASN A 108 13.69 9.43 24.40
CA ASN A 108 14.38 10.67 24.08
C ASN A 108 13.38 11.62 23.38
N PRO A 109 13.17 12.87 23.86
CA PRO A 109 12.26 13.82 23.21
C PRO A 109 12.71 14.22 21.79
N GLU A 110 13.97 13.96 21.42
CA GLU A 110 14.49 14.15 20.06
C GLU A 110 14.34 12.90 19.16
N ASP A 111 13.81 11.80 19.68
CA ASP A 111 13.51 10.56 18.94
C ASP A 111 12.00 10.42 18.66
N ARG A 112 11.62 9.41 17.87
CA ARG A 112 10.21 9.08 17.63
C ARG A 112 9.54 8.65 18.95
N PRO A 113 8.36 9.18 19.30
CA PRO A 113 7.61 8.68 20.43
C PRO A 113 7.02 7.30 20.10
N TYR A 114 6.62 6.55 21.12
CA TYR A 114 5.67 5.46 20.92
C TYR A 114 4.36 6.06 20.39
N ALA A 115 3.95 5.63 19.22
CA ALA A 115 2.73 6.09 18.60
C ALA A 115 2.08 4.96 17.82
N GLY A 116 0.80 4.69 18.10
CA GLY A 116 -0.03 3.94 17.19
C GLY A 116 -0.93 4.91 16.41
N HIS A 117 -1.22 4.55 15.17
CA HIS A 117 -2.18 5.22 14.32
C HIS A 117 -3.14 4.19 13.73
N LEU A 118 -4.43 4.32 14.04
CA LEU A 118 -5.50 3.47 13.52
C LEU A 118 -6.35 4.29 12.57
N THR A 119 -6.48 3.83 11.33
CA THR A 119 -7.14 4.55 10.24
C THR A 119 -8.16 3.67 9.56
N LEU A 120 -9.36 4.21 9.36
CA LEU A 120 -10.35 3.67 8.43
C LEU A 120 -10.26 4.47 7.12
N ASN A 121 -10.01 3.76 6.03
CA ASN A 121 -9.89 4.29 4.69
C ASN A 121 -11.12 3.88 3.86
N GLY A 122 -11.63 4.82 3.06
CA GLY A 122 -12.62 4.55 2.03
C GLY A 122 -12.16 5.15 0.71
N ALA A 123 -12.14 4.36 -0.36
CA ALA A 123 -11.64 4.81 -1.64
C ALA A 123 -12.54 4.42 -2.83
N ILE A 124 -12.60 5.31 -3.81
CA ILE A 124 -13.13 5.03 -5.15
C ILE A 124 -11.95 4.73 -6.04
N ILE A 125 -11.91 3.53 -6.61
CA ILE A 125 -10.96 3.15 -7.66
C ILE A 125 -11.70 3.26 -8.99
N GLN A 126 -11.18 4.03 -9.93
CA GLN A 126 -11.71 4.13 -11.29
C GLN A 126 -10.66 3.68 -12.31
N ASP A 127 -11.06 2.72 -13.14
CA ASP A 127 -10.25 2.21 -14.23
C ASP A 127 -10.78 2.68 -15.57
N THR A 128 -9.85 3.08 -16.43
CA THR A 128 -10.04 3.12 -17.87
C THR A 128 -9.16 2.04 -18.48
N SER A 129 -9.14 1.97 -19.80
CA SER A 129 -8.25 1.08 -20.54
C SER A 129 -6.75 1.30 -20.34
N ASN A 130 -6.33 2.46 -19.83
CA ASN A 130 -4.93 2.83 -19.71
C ASN A 130 -4.55 3.49 -18.37
N THR A 131 -5.51 3.79 -17.50
CA THR A 131 -5.24 4.39 -16.19
C THR A 131 -6.06 3.76 -15.08
N ARG A 132 -5.48 3.73 -13.88
CA ARG A 132 -6.18 3.53 -12.61
C ARG A 132 -6.06 4.79 -11.78
N SER A 133 -7.18 5.38 -11.40
CA SER A 133 -7.27 6.57 -10.54
C SER A 133 -7.91 6.20 -9.21
N VAL A 134 -7.43 6.80 -8.11
CA VAL A 134 -7.91 6.52 -6.75
C VAL A 134 -8.24 7.82 -6.05
N LEU A 135 -9.48 7.96 -5.56
CA LEU A 135 -9.87 9.02 -4.63
C LEU A 135 -10.13 8.39 -3.27
N GLN A 136 -9.33 8.75 -2.27
CA GLN A 136 -9.43 8.19 -0.92
C GLN A 136 -9.72 9.28 0.10
N ALA A 137 -10.58 8.94 1.06
CA ALA A 137 -10.76 9.67 2.29
C ALA A 137 -10.42 8.75 3.48
N SER A 138 -9.85 9.35 4.52
CA SER A 138 -9.34 8.62 5.68
C SER A 138 -9.76 9.32 6.96
N ILE A 139 -10.21 8.55 7.95
CA ILE A 139 -10.44 9.02 9.31
C ILE A 139 -9.69 8.11 10.28
N GLY A 140 -9.14 8.68 11.35
CA GLY A 140 -8.30 7.89 12.24
C GLY A 140 -7.99 8.57 13.57
N VAL A 141 -7.32 7.81 14.42
CA VAL A 141 -6.87 8.25 15.75
C VAL A 141 -5.39 7.95 15.93
N VAL A 142 -4.67 8.92 16.49
CA VAL A 142 -3.28 8.79 16.91
C VAL A 142 -3.22 8.73 18.43
N GLY A 143 -2.42 7.82 18.98
CA GLY A 143 -2.22 7.68 20.43
C GLY A 143 -2.90 6.43 21.03
N PRO A 144 -3.19 6.39 22.34
CA PRO A 144 -3.63 5.17 23.02
C PRO A 144 -4.89 4.52 22.43
N ALA A 145 -5.82 5.33 21.92
CA ALA A 145 -7.06 4.87 21.28
C ALA A 145 -6.80 4.06 19.99
N SER A 146 -5.61 4.16 19.40
CA SER A 146 -5.22 3.35 18.24
C SER A 146 -4.95 1.88 18.59
N LEU A 147 -4.84 1.52 19.88
CA LEU A 147 -4.51 0.17 20.36
C LEU A 147 -3.13 -0.35 19.94
N GLY A 148 -2.16 0.53 19.65
CA GLY A 148 -0.81 0.10 19.28
C GLY A 148 -0.09 -0.70 20.38
N GLN A 149 -0.13 -0.24 21.63
CA GLN A 149 0.53 -0.90 22.77
C GLN A 149 0.07 -2.35 23.00
N PRO A 150 -1.24 -2.67 23.12
CA PRO A 150 -1.66 -4.05 23.32
C PRO A 150 -1.28 -4.94 22.13
N VAL A 151 -1.44 -4.46 20.89
CA VAL A 151 -1.08 -5.25 19.69
C VAL A 151 0.41 -5.57 19.65
N GLN A 152 1.27 -4.58 19.95
CA GLN A 152 2.70 -4.79 20.01
C GLN A 152 3.08 -5.79 21.11
N ASN A 153 2.53 -5.63 22.32
CA ASN A 153 2.81 -6.54 23.44
C ASN A 153 2.36 -7.98 23.15
N ASP A 154 1.17 -8.15 22.54
CA ASP A 154 0.64 -9.46 22.18
C ASP A 154 1.51 -10.14 21.10
N PHE A 155 2.04 -9.36 20.16
CA PHE A 155 2.97 -9.86 19.15
C PHE A 155 4.28 -10.34 19.78
N HIS A 156 4.90 -9.56 20.67
CA HIS A 156 6.12 -9.97 21.40
C HIS A 156 5.87 -11.26 22.21
N LEU A 157 4.76 -11.32 22.94
CA LEU A 157 4.31 -12.54 23.64
C LEU A 157 4.18 -13.75 22.71
N LEU A 158 3.66 -13.56 21.49
CA LEU A 158 3.48 -14.63 20.52
C LEU A 158 4.81 -15.15 19.96
N ILE A 159 5.79 -14.25 19.72
CA ILE A 159 7.10 -14.62 19.16
C ILE A 159 8.15 -14.99 20.21
N GLY A 160 7.84 -14.77 21.50
CA GLY A 160 8.72 -15.13 22.61
C GLY A 160 9.82 -14.11 22.93
N ASP A 161 9.60 -12.85 22.54
CA ASP A 161 10.38 -11.68 22.99
C ASP A 161 9.69 -11.00 24.19
#